data_AF-A0A6G0XYW3-F1
#
_entry.id   AF-A0A6G0XYW3-F1
#
_cell.length_a   1.000
_cell.length_b   1.000
_cell.length_c   1.000
_cell.angle_alpha   90.00
_cell.angle_beta   90.00
_cell.angle_gamma   90.00
#
_symmetry.space_group_name_H-M   'P 1'
#
loop_
_entity.id
_entity.type
_entity.pdbx_description
1 polymer ?
#
loop_
_entity_poly.entity_id
_entity_poly.type
_entity_poly.pdbx_seq_one_letter_code
_entity_poly.pdbx_strand_id
1 'polypeptide(L)'
;MTARVSPKNTAWMGKKTTKQRKRTAKKAQIVDIHKATEQLSQEKLKVAVERSTVYPWLLYSAFGIVAAIGAALDVVAIAVPDDFSSRCCKFLFVVITCVNIRTHGQFGRKPWWIRALVYILCNFAGATTICIARQEIPAYMRGVQPWVSVAIAAMFIEVLMRNNDATGREHCMWARAFCVVPVSLWKTKTLGRLVTDCYETGTPLFKCVPMVTADLGASGLMLVFLSHLDAHGFSLPTHFAQVERVYVMAQHLVVMGPIALIWKLEESKFNATTAMIAGGLVLFYNLVKYCWLPIDYFLTQSKKID
;
A
#
# COMPACT_ATOMS: atom_id res chain seq x y z
N MET A 1 7.39 26.38 -106.34
CA MET A 1 8.46 27.31 -105.91
C MET A 1 8.32 27.55 -104.40
N THR A 2 9.37 27.21 -103.64
CA THR A 2 9.89 27.84 -102.39
C THR A 2 8.92 28.64 -101.50
N ALA A 3 8.88 28.60 -100.15
CA ALA A 3 9.79 28.22 -99.06
C ALA A 3 8.93 28.14 -97.75
N ARG A 4 9.31 27.45 -96.66
CA ARG A 4 10.20 27.85 -95.54
C ARG A 4 10.37 26.62 -94.63
N VAL A 5 11.58 26.13 -94.34
CA VAL A 5 12.52 26.53 -93.27
C VAL A 5 11.88 26.64 -91.87
N SER A 6 12.07 25.58 -91.05
CA SER A 6 12.69 25.49 -89.69
C SER A 6 12.42 26.61 -88.63
N PRO A 7 12.60 26.44 -87.29
CA PRO A 7 13.27 25.33 -86.56
C PRO A 7 12.79 25.01 -85.09
N LYS A 8 13.48 24.02 -84.49
CA LYS A 8 13.99 23.94 -83.10
C LYS A 8 13.08 23.64 -81.89
N ASN A 9 13.36 22.48 -81.29
CA ASN A 9 13.82 22.26 -79.91
C ASN A 9 13.40 23.26 -78.83
N THR A 10 12.76 22.74 -77.78
CA THR A 10 13.14 22.96 -76.37
C THR A 10 12.41 21.90 -75.54
N ALA A 11 13.12 20.87 -75.08
CA ALA A 11 13.68 20.80 -73.73
C ALA A 11 12.61 20.73 -72.62
N TRP A 12 12.41 19.49 -72.16
CA TRP A 12 12.28 19.09 -70.76
C TRP A 12 12.08 20.22 -69.73
N MET A 13 10.87 20.28 -69.17
CA MET A 13 10.65 20.36 -67.73
C MET A 13 9.19 20.02 -67.46
N GLY A 14 8.94 18.75 -67.11
CA GLY A 14 7.64 18.30 -66.63
C GLY A 14 7.31 19.00 -65.32
N LYS A 15 6.66 20.17 -65.39
CA LYS A 15 6.07 20.86 -64.25
C LYS A 15 5.11 19.87 -63.57
N LYS A 16 5.49 19.36 -62.40
CA LYS A 16 4.59 18.57 -61.54
C LYS A 16 3.31 19.39 -61.37
N THR A 17 2.20 18.86 -61.88
CA THR A 17 0.92 19.57 -61.88
C THR A 17 0.52 19.93 -60.46
N THR A 18 -0.19 21.04 -60.30
CA THR A 18 -0.62 21.61 -59.01
C THR A 18 -1.35 20.59 -58.13
N LYS A 19 -2.02 19.60 -58.74
CA LYS A 19 -2.65 18.45 -58.05
C LYS A 19 -1.63 17.48 -57.43
N GLN A 20 -0.50 17.22 -58.09
CA GLN A 20 0.56 16.33 -57.58
C GLN A 20 1.28 16.98 -56.39
N ARG A 21 1.60 18.29 -56.48
CA ARG A 21 2.15 19.07 -55.34
C ARG A 21 1.21 19.09 -54.12
N LYS A 22 -0.10 19.28 -54.34
CA LYS A 22 -1.09 19.26 -53.24
C LYS A 22 -1.20 17.89 -52.57
N ARG A 23 -1.09 16.78 -53.32
CA ARG A 23 -1.12 15.42 -52.74
C ARG A 23 0.15 15.10 -51.94
N THR A 24 1.33 15.55 -52.38
CA THR A 24 2.58 15.37 -51.62
C THR A 24 2.61 16.24 -50.35
N ALA A 25 2.09 17.47 -50.41
CA ALA A 25 1.95 18.34 -49.25
C ALA A 25 0.97 17.78 -48.19
N LYS A 26 -0.16 17.21 -48.62
CA LYS A 26 -1.09 16.52 -47.72
C LYS A 26 -0.48 15.25 -47.09
N LYS A 27 0.30 14.47 -47.84
CA LYS A 27 1.02 13.31 -47.29
C LYS A 27 2.09 13.71 -46.28
N ALA A 28 2.83 14.80 -46.54
CA ALA A 28 3.80 15.35 -45.57
C ALA A 28 3.12 15.81 -44.28
N GLN A 29 1.99 16.54 -44.38
CA GLN A 29 1.20 16.94 -43.20
C GLN A 29 0.67 15.75 -42.39
N ILE A 30 0.24 14.67 -43.04
CA ILE A 30 -0.24 13.46 -42.34
C ILE A 30 0.91 12.73 -41.63
N VAL A 31 2.10 12.69 -42.24
CA VAL A 31 3.31 12.12 -41.62
C VAL A 31 3.79 12.97 -40.44
N ASP A 32 3.70 14.30 -40.52
CA ASP A 32 4.04 15.21 -39.43
C ASP A 32 3.04 15.09 -38.26
N ILE A 33 1.74 14.90 -38.56
CA ILE A 33 0.72 14.62 -37.53
C ILE A 33 0.99 13.26 -36.87
N HIS A 34 1.33 12.21 -37.64
CA HIS A 34 1.66 10.91 -37.07
C HIS A 34 2.94 10.95 -36.23
N LYS A 35 3.99 11.65 -36.67
CA LYS A 35 5.21 11.87 -35.87
C LYS A 35 4.93 12.66 -34.60
N ALA A 36 4.13 13.72 -34.68
CA ALA A 36 3.72 14.49 -33.50
C ALA A 36 2.88 13.63 -32.54
N THR A 37 2.02 12.76 -33.06
CA THR A 37 1.20 11.85 -32.26
C THR A 37 2.04 10.73 -31.62
N GLU A 38 3.02 10.17 -32.34
CA GLU A 38 3.97 9.19 -31.82
C GLU A 38 4.88 9.81 -30.75
N GLN A 39 5.38 11.03 -30.96
CA GLN A 39 6.15 11.78 -29.97
C GLN A 39 5.32 12.06 -28.71
N LEU A 40 4.08 12.50 -28.86
CA LEU A 40 3.17 12.71 -27.73
C LEU A 40 2.82 11.39 -26.99
N SER A 41 2.77 10.27 -27.71
CA SER A 41 2.57 8.94 -27.11
C SER A 41 3.83 8.45 -26.38
N GLN A 42 5.02 8.69 -26.94
CA GLN A 42 6.30 8.33 -26.33
C GLN A 42 6.61 9.21 -25.13
N GLU A 43 6.24 10.48 -25.16
CA GLU A 43 6.38 11.41 -24.03
C GLU A 43 5.40 11.04 -22.91
N LYS A 44 4.13 10.72 -23.24
CA LYS A 44 3.19 10.13 -22.26
C LYS A 44 3.68 8.80 -21.68
N LEU A 45 4.31 7.95 -22.50
CA LEU A 45 4.87 6.68 -22.05
C LEU A 45 6.10 6.90 -21.15
N LYS A 46 7.01 7.82 -21.50
CA LYS A 46 8.17 8.19 -20.67
C LYS A 46 7.75 8.80 -19.34
N VAL A 47 6.79 9.73 -19.35
CA VAL A 47 6.22 10.30 -18.12
C VAL A 47 5.51 9.24 -17.28
N ALA A 48 4.83 8.28 -17.91
CA ALA A 48 4.23 7.14 -17.19
C ALA A 48 5.29 6.18 -16.62
N VAL A 49 6.38 5.92 -17.34
CA VAL A 49 7.49 5.05 -16.91
C VAL A 49 8.30 5.69 -15.78
N GLU A 50 8.69 6.96 -15.89
CA GLU A 50 9.34 7.73 -14.81
C GLU A 50 8.43 7.84 -13.58
N ARG A 51 7.12 8.07 -13.75
CA ARG A 51 6.17 8.07 -12.63
C ARG A 51 5.98 6.69 -12.00
N SER A 52 6.05 5.62 -12.79
CA SER A 52 5.93 4.25 -12.26
C SER A 52 7.15 3.78 -11.48
N THR A 53 8.32 4.39 -11.71
CA THR A 53 9.60 3.94 -11.13
C THR A 53 10.17 4.94 -10.11
N VAL A 54 10.28 6.23 -10.42
CA VAL A 54 10.96 7.22 -9.56
C VAL A 54 10.13 7.59 -8.33
N TYR A 55 8.81 7.70 -8.49
CA TYR A 55 7.92 8.15 -7.42
C TYR A 55 7.82 7.16 -6.25
N PRO A 56 7.72 5.83 -6.47
CA PRO A 56 7.84 4.86 -5.39
C PRO A 56 9.17 4.97 -4.62
N TRP A 57 10.29 5.12 -5.32
CA TRP A 57 11.61 5.24 -4.69
C TRP A 57 11.76 6.52 -3.85
N LEU A 58 11.19 7.63 -4.30
CA LEU A 58 11.14 8.87 -3.52
C LEU A 58 10.34 8.70 -2.23
N LEU A 59 9.17 8.05 -2.28
CA LEU A 59 8.37 7.74 -1.09
C LEU A 59 9.10 6.81 -0.13
N TYR A 60 9.73 5.74 -0.65
CA TYR A 60 10.56 4.85 0.17
C TYR A 60 11.72 5.62 0.83
N SER A 61 12.40 6.51 0.10
CA SER A 61 13.48 7.33 0.65
C SER A 61 12.98 8.27 1.74
N ALA A 62 11.85 8.93 1.53
CA ALA A 62 11.23 9.81 2.52
C ALA A 62 10.84 9.06 3.80
N PHE A 63 10.19 7.90 3.68
CA PHE A 63 9.88 7.07 4.84
C PHE A 63 11.15 6.58 5.55
N GLY A 64 12.20 6.24 4.79
CA GLY A 64 13.50 5.83 5.34
C GLY A 64 14.14 6.92 6.17
N ILE A 65 14.15 8.17 5.67
CA ILE A 65 14.68 9.33 6.39
C ILE A 65 13.86 9.59 7.67
N VAL A 66 12.53 9.61 7.57
CA VAL A 66 11.65 9.82 8.73
C VAL A 66 11.85 8.72 9.77
N ALA A 67 12.00 7.47 9.36
CA ALA A 67 12.24 6.36 10.27
C ALA A 67 13.62 6.44 10.94
N ALA A 68 14.66 6.81 10.21
CA ALA A 68 16.01 6.98 10.75
C ALA A 68 16.07 8.12 11.78
N ILE A 69 15.48 9.28 11.46
CA ILE A 69 15.36 10.41 12.40
C ILE A 69 14.50 10.01 13.60
N GLY A 70 13.37 9.34 13.35
CA GLY A 70 12.45 8.87 14.38
C GLY A 70 13.09 7.88 15.36
N ALA A 71 13.97 7.01 14.88
CA ALA A 71 14.74 6.09 15.71
C ALA A 71 15.85 6.82 16.49
N ALA A 72 16.56 7.76 15.85
CA ALA A 72 17.64 8.53 16.49
C ALA A 72 17.12 9.42 17.64
N LEU A 73 15.90 9.95 17.51
CA LEU A 73 15.27 10.81 18.51
C LEU A 73 14.34 10.05 19.47
N ASP A 74 14.26 8.73 19.36
CA ASP A 74 13.33 7.87 20.13
C ASP A 74 11.88 8.39 20.13
N VAL A 75 11.40 8.81 18.96
CA VAL A 75 10.05 9.39 18.79
C VAL A 75 8.97 8.42 19.23
N VAL A 76 9.21 7.11 19.11
CA VAL A 76 8.27 6.07 19.53
C VAL A 76 8.02 6.12 21.04
N ALA A 77 9.07 6.24 21.86
CA ALA A 77 8.93 6.35 23.31
C ALA A 77 8.26 7.66 23.72
N ILE A 78 8.56 8.76 23.01
CA ILE A 78 7.99 10.09 23.29
C ILE A 78 6.50 10.15 22.92
N ALA A 79 6.14 9.65 21.73
CA ALA A 79 4.79 9.79 21.19
C ALA A 79 3.80 8.77 21.78
N VAL A 80 4.28 7.63 22.24
CA VAL A 80 3.46 6.62 22.91
C VAL A 80 4.12 6.28 24.25
N PRO A 81 4.11 7.18 25.24
CA PRO A 81 4.85 6.97 26.49
C PRO A 81 4.14 5.95 27.39
N ASP A 82 2.83 6.11 27.56
CA ASP A 82 2.04 5.38 28.53
C ASP A 82 1.02 4.39 27.90
N ASP A 83 0.29 3.70 28.76
CA ASP A 83 -0.72 2.72 28.37
C ASP A 83 -2.04 3.33 27.88
N PHE A 84 -2.38 4.55 28.32
CA PHE A 84 -3.54 5.29 27.80
C PHE A 84 -3.30 5.68 26.33
N SER A 85 -2.15 6.29 26.02
CA SER A 85 -1.71 6.61 24.67
C SER A 85 -1.69 5.37 23.76
N SER A 86 -1.22 4.23 24.30
CA SER A 86 -1.25 2.93 23.62
C SER A 86 -2.67 2.45 23.33
N ARG A 87 -3.61 2.59 24.27
CA ARG A 87 -5.03 2.22 24.07
C ARG A 87 -5.70 3.09 23.01
N CYS A 88 -5.41 4.39 22.98
CA CYS A 88 -5.89 5.31 21.95
C CYS A 88 -5.38 4.89 20.56
N CYS A 89 -4.08 4.63 20.42
CA CYS A 89 -3.51 4.17 19.14
C CYS A 89 -4.06 2.80 18.71
N LYS A 90 -4.30 1.90 19.67
CA LYS A 90 -4.98 0.62 19.41
C LYS A 90 -6.38 0.83 18.84
N PHE A 91 -7.16 1.78 19.36
CA PHE A 91 -8.47 2.12 18.81
C PHE A 91 -8.35 2.69 17.39
N LEU A 92 -7.37 3.56 17.12
CA LEU A 92 -7.11 4.07 15.75
C LEU A 92 -6.74 2.95 14.77
N PHE A 93 -6.01 1.92 15.21
CA PHE A 93 -5.74 0.73 14.39
C PHE A 93 -7.04 -0.04 14.06
N VAL A 94 -7.97 -0.13 15.00
CA VAL A 94 -9.29 -0.72 14.75
C VAL A 94 -10.04 0.06 13.68
N VAL A 95 -10.01 1.40 13.75
CA VAL A 95 -10.60 2.28 12.72
C VAL A 95 -9.97 2.02 11.35
N ILE A 96 -8.64 1.95 11.23
CA ILE A 96 -7.96 1.63 9.96
C ILE A 96 -8.43 0.29 9.39
N THR A 97 -8.56 -0.73 10.25
CA THR A 97 -9.01 -2.06 9.83
C THR A 97 -10.45 -2.03 9.32
N CYS A 98 -11.35 -1.30 10.01
CA CYS A 98 -12.72 -1.10 9.55
C CYS A 98 -12.79 -0.33 8.22
N VAL A 99 -11.96 0.71 8.04
CA VAL A 99 -11.84 1.42 6.75
C VAL A 99 -11.41 0.48 5.63
N ASN A 100 -10.38 -0.34 5.87
CA ASN A 100 -9.88 -1.32 4.88
C ASN A 100 -11.00 -2.24 4.40
N ILE A 101 -11.78 -2.79 5.33
CA ILE A 101 -12.86 -3.74 5.02
C ILE A 101 -14.00 -3.03 4.28
N ARG A 102 -14.39 -1.84 4.72
CA ARG A 102 -15.53 -1.12 4.13
C ARG A 102 -15.22 -0.57 2.73
N THR A 103 -13.97 -0.25 2.45
CA THR A 103 -13.50 0.21 1.13
C THR A 103 -13.03 -0.95 0.25
N HIS A 104 -12.92 -2.17 0.77
CA HIS A 104 -12.55 -3.37 0.01
C HIS A 104 -13.56 -3.65 -1.10
N GLY A 105 -13.06 -3.95 -2.31
CA GLY A 105 -13.91 -4.14 -3.50
C GLY A 105 -14.96 -5.25 -3.37
N GLN A 106 -14.66 -6.31 -2.62
CA GLN A 106 -15.57 -7.44 -2.41
C GLN A 106 -16.45 -7.28 -1.17
N PHE A 107 -15.90 -6.81 -0.05
CA PHE A 107 -16.61 -6.79 1.24
C PHE A 107 -17.39 -5.50 1.47
N GLY A 108 -16.98 -4.39 0.86
CA GLY A 108 -17.60 -3.08 1.10
C GLY A 108 -19.09 -3.04 0.74
N ARG A 109 -19.53 -3.84 -0.24
CA ARG A 109 -20.94 -3.91 -0.69
C ARG A 109 -21.73 -5.06 -0.10
N LYS A 110 -21.11 -5.97 0.66
CA LYS A 110 -21.81 -7.11 1.28
C LYS A 110 -22.76 -6.62 2.38
N PRO A 111 -23.83 -7.35 2.72
CA PRO A 111 -24.70 -7.00 3.84
C PRO A 111 -23.95 -6.70 5.14
N TRP A 112 -24.51 -5.81 5.96
CA TRP A 112 -23.86 -5.30 7.18
C TRP A 112 -23.43 -6.41 8.15
N TRP A 113 -24.18 -7.51 8.25
CA TRP A 113 -23.88 -8.62 9.15
C TRP A 113 -22.66 -9.43 8.68
N ILE A 114 -22.45 -9.58 7.37
CA ILE A 114 -21.20 -10.16 6.82
C ILE A 114 -20.04 -9.24 7.16
N ARG A 115 -20.20 -7.93 6.94
CA ARG A 115 -19.14 -6.96 7.25
C ARG A 115 -18.82 -6.93 8.73
N ALA A 116 -19.82 -7.03 9.61
CA ALA A 116 -19.64 -7.13 11.06
C ALA A 116 -18.75 -8.33 11.43
N LEU A 117 -19.00 -9.50 10.84
CA LEU A 117 -18.15 -10.68 11.04
C LEU A 117 -16.71 -10.42 10.54
N VAL A 118 -16.54 -9.84 9.35
CA VAL A 118 -15.22 -9.51 8.80
C VAL A 118 -14.49 -8.47 9.66
N TYR A 119 -15.19 -7.47 10.21
CA TYR A 119 -14.63 -6.50 11.15
C TYR A 119 -14.06 -7.20 12.38
N ILE A 120 -14.80 -8.15 12.96
CA ILE A 120 -14.36 -8.91 14.13
C ILE A 120 -13.13 -9.77 13.79
N LEU A 121 -13.22 -10.59 12.74
CA LEU A 121 -12.15 -11.53 12.37
C LEU A 121 -10.84 -10.81 12.06
N CYS A 122 -10.88 -9.75 11.26
CA CYS A 122 -9.68 -9.00 10.88
C CYS A 122 -9.07 -8.21 12.05
N ASN A 123 -9.90 -7.64 12.94
CA ASN A 123 -9.38 -6.89 14.09
C ASN A 123 -8.75 -7.80 15.15
N PHE A 124 -9.27 -9.02 15.32
CA PHE A 124 -8.75 -9.96 16.30
C PHE A 124 -7.67 -10.91 15.76
N ALA A 125 -7.51 -11.03 14.45
CA ALA A 125 -6.55 -11.95 13.80
C ALA A 125 -5.15 -11.94 14.44
N GLY A 126 -4.55 -10.77 14.66
CA GLY A 126 -3.21 -10.68 15.27
C GLY A 126 -3.18 -11.20 16.70
N ALA A 127 -4.14 -10.76 17.53
CA ALA A 127 -4.24 -11.19 18.92
C ALA A 127 -4.52 -12.69 19.05
N THR A 128 -5.41 -13.23 18.20
CA THR A 128 -5.72 -14.66 18.14
C THR A 128 -4.46 -15.47 17.83
N THR A 129 -3.74 -15.13 16.76
CA THR A 129 -2.55 -15.88 16.34
C THR A 129 -1.42 -15.82 17.37
N ILE A 130 -1.18 -14.64 17.97
CA ILE A 130 -0.16 -14.49 19.03
C ILE A 130 -0.53 -15.32 20.26
N CYS A 131 -1.79 -15.25 20.72
CA CYS A 131 -2.22 -16.01 21.88
C CYS A 131 -2.19 -17.53 21.62
N ILE A 132 -2.54 -18.00 20.42
CA ILE A 132 -2.38 -19.42 20.06
C ILE A 132 -0.91 -19.83 20.12
N ALA A 133 0.01 -19.02 19.57
CA ALA A 133 1.44 -19.31 19.60
C ALA A 133 2.01 -19.33 21.04
N ARG A 134 1.44 -18.51 21.93
CA ARG A 134 1.76 -18.46 23.37
C ARG A 134 0.99 -19.47 24.23
N GLN A 135 0.04 -20.21 23.65
CA GLN A 135 -0.89 -21.08 24.39
C GLN A 135 -1.71 -20.32 25.46
N GLU A 136 -2.02 -19.06 25.19
CA GLU A 136 -2.80 -18.18 26.05
C GLU A 136 -4.24 -18.02 25.55
N ILE A 137 -5.15 -17.67 26.46
CA ILE A 137 -6.50 -17.26 26.10
C ILE A 137 -6.48 -15.81 25.60
N PRO A 138 -6.98 -15.51 24.38
CA PRO A 138 -6.99 -14.16 23.84
C PRO A 138 -7.68 -13.17 24.77
N ALA A 139 -7.09 -11.99 24.94
CA ALA A 139 -7.63 -10.98 25.86
C ALA A 139 -9.07 -10.54 25.51
N TYR A 140 -9.45 -10.57 24.24
CA TYR A 140 -10.83 -10.28 23.82
C TYR A 140 -11.84 -11.33 24.29
N MET A 141 -11.41 -12.55 24.62
CA MET A 141 -12.31 -13.55 25.23
C MET A 141 -12.53 -13.30 26.72
N ARG A 142 -11.66 -12.51 27.36
CA ARG A 142 -11.68 -12.23 28.80
C ARG A 142 -12.34 -10.91 29.17
N GLY A 143 -12.68 -10.07 28.19
CA GLY A 143 -13.25 -8.75 28.46
C GLY A 143 -14.06 -8.17 27.31
N VAL A 144 -15.02 -7.32 27.64
CA VAL A 144 -15.99 -6.74 26.70
C VAL A 144 -15.41 -5.54 25.93
N GLN A 145 -14.44 -4.83 26.51
CA GLN A 145 -13.91 -3.58 25.96
C GLN A 145 -13.34 -3.69 24.52
N PRO A 146 -12.62 -4.76 24.13
CA PRO A 146 -12.19 -4.96 22.73
C PRO A 146 -13.36 -5.09 21.75
N TRP A 147 -14.44 -5.76 22.13
CA TRP A 147 -15.65 -5.90 21.31
C TRP A 147 -16.35 -4.57 21.10
N VAL A 148 -16.49 -3.79 22.19
CA VAL A 148 -17.07 -2.45 22.14
C VAL A 148 -16.25 -1.53 21.23
N SER A 149 -14.91 -1.63 21.29
CA SER A 149 -14.03 -0.85 20.42
C SER A 149 -14.26 -1.15 18.93
N VAL A 150 -14.38 -2.44 18.59
CA VAL A 150 -14.69 -2.88 17.21
C VAL A 150 -16.08 -2.40 16.79
N ALA A 151 -17.08 -2.53 17.66
CA ALA A 151 -18.45 -2.10 17.36
C ALA A 151 -18.55 -0.59 17.13
N ILE A 152 -17.93 0.23 17.99
CA ILE A 152 -17.91 1.69 17.85
C ILE A 152 -17.21 2.09 16.55
N ALA A 153 -16.03 1.53 16.27
CA ALA A 153 -15.30 1.84 15.05
C ALA A 153 -16.07 1.40 13.78
N ALA A 154 -16.68 0.22 13.79
CA ALA A 154 -17.51 -0.26 12.69
C ALA A 154 -18.70 0.67 12.45
N MET A 155 -19.46 1.03 13.48
CA MET A 155 -20.57 1.97 13.37
C MET A 155 -20.11 3.34 12.85
N PHE A 156 -19.01 3.86 13.37
CA PHE A 156 -18.42 5.13 12.90
C PHE A 156 -18.14 5.09 11.39
N ILE A 157 -17.47 4.04 10.90
CA ILE A 157 -17.15 3.90 9.47
C ILE A 157 -18.40 3.69 8.61
N GLU A 158 -19.40 2.95 9.10
CA GLU A 158 -20.67 2.78 8.37
C GLU A 158 -21.44 4.10 8.27
N VAL A 159 -21.41 4.94 9.30
CA VAL A 159 -22.00 6.29 9.28
C VAL A 159 -21.28 7.19 8.28
N LEU A 160 -19.94 7.18 8.26
CA LEU A 160 -19.16 7.94 7.26
C LEU A 160 -19.49 7.52 5.82
N MET A 161 -19.82 6.24 5.61
CA MET A 161 -20.17 5.68 4.31
C MET A 161 -21.67 5.74 3.97
N ARG A 162 -22.50 6.34 4.84
CA ARG A 162 -23.96 6.38 4.67
C ARG A 162 -24.41 7.38 3.60
N ASN A 163 -23.63 8.44 3.40
CA ASN A 163 -23.81 9.42 2.33
C ASN A 163 -23.03 8.95 1.09
N ASN A 164 -23.54 9.26 -0.11
CA ASN A 164 -22.96 8.96 -1.44
C ASN A 164 -21.60 8.24 -1.43
N ASP A 165 -21.56 7.01 -1.99
CA ASP A 165 -20.40 6.11 -2.01
C ASP A 165 -19.06 6.79 -2.37
N ALA A 166 -19.06 7.83 -3.22
CA ALA A 166 -17.85 8.58 -3.56
C ALA A 166 -17.34 9.45 -2.39
N THR A 167 -18.20 10.28 -1.82
CA THR A 167 -17.88 11.17 -0.70
C THR A 167 -17.56 10.38 0.57
N GLY A 168 -18.28 9.28 0.82
CA GLY A 168 -18.00 8.39 1.95
C GLY A 168 -16.60 7.76 1.88
N ARG A 169 -16.15 7.36 0.68
CA ARG A 169 -14.80 6.82 0.48
C ARG A 169 -13.72 7.87 0.77
N GLU A 170 -13.94 9.12 0.37
CA GLU A 170 -13.04 10.22 0.65
C GLU A 170 -12.94 10.48 2.17
N HIS A 171 -14.07 10.56 2.88
CA HIS A 171 -14.08 10.68 4.34
C HIS A 171 -13.37 9.52 5.04
N CYS A 172 -13.53 8.29 4.53
CA CYS A 172 -12.80 7.14 5.05
C CYS A 172 -11.29 7.24 4.81
N MET A 173 -10.85 7.78 3.68
CA MET A 173 -9.43 8.02 3.40
C MET A 173 -8.85 9.10 4.32
N TRP A 174 -9.58 10.18 4.58
CA TRP A 174 -9.21 11.19 5.58
C TRP A 174 -9.11 10.57 6.98
N ALA A 175 -10.13 9.84 7.41
CA ALA A 175 -10.12 9.14 8.71
C ALA A 175 -8.90 8.20 8.83
N ARG A 176 -8.58 7.45 7.76
CA ARG A 176 -7.37 6.63 7.71
C ARG A 176 -6.11 7.48 7.86
N ALA A 177 -5.98 8.58 7.12
CA ALA A 177 -4.80 9.44 7.13
C ALA A 177 -4.51 10.02 8.52
N PHE A 178 -5.54 10.34 9.31
CA PHE A 178 -5.36 10.76 10.71
C PHE A 178 -4.87 9.63 11.62
N CYS A 179 -5.16 8.38 11.29
CA CYS A 179 -4.79 7.23 12.12
C CYS A 179 -3.38 6.69 11.85
N VAL A 180 -2.85 6.85 10.64
CA VAL A 180 -1.71 6.03 10.18
C VAL A 180 -0.39 6.32 10.89
N VAL A 181 -0.09 7.57 11.23
CA VAL A 181 1.15 7.92 11.93
C VAL A 181 1.14 7.44 13.39
N PRO A 182 0.11 7.76 14.21
CA PRO A 182 0.02 7.21 15.58
C PRO A 182 0.06 5.67 15.62
N VAL A 183 -0.65 5.03 14.70
CA VAL A 183 -0.67 3.55 14.60
C VAL A 183 0.69 2.99 14.22
N SER A 184 1.44 3.66 13.34
CA SER A 184 2.78 3.22 12.94
C SER A 184 3.75 3.25 14.13
N LEU A 185 3.74 4.33 14.91
CA LEU A 185 4.57 4.47 16.11
C LEU A 185 4.18 3.44 17.18
N TRP A 186 2.87 3.29 17.43
CA TRP A 186 2.35 2.31 18.38
C TRP A 186 2.73 0.87 17.99
N LYS A 187 2.60 0.50 16.71
CA LYS A 187 2.98 -0.83 16.23
C LYS A 187 4.48 -1.11 16.37
N THR A 188 5.31 -0.10 16.17
CA THR A 188 6.75 -0.22 16.45
C THR A 188 7.01 -0.49 17.94
N LYS A 189 6.32 0.24 18.85
CA LYS A 189 6.41 0.00 20.30
C LYS A 189 5.94 -1.40 20.69
N THR A 190 4.78 -1.84 20.22
CA THR A 190 4.22 -3.16 20.59
C THR A 190 5.08 -4.30 20.08
N LEU A 191 5.66 -4.16 18.90
CA LEU A 191 6.56 -5.16 18.35
C LEU A 191 7.87 -5.24 19.14
N GLY A 192 8.47 -4.09 19.49
CA GLY A 192 9.65 -4.05 20.35
C GLY A 192 9.40 -4.76 21.68
N ARG A 193 8.26 -4.49 22.34
CA ARG A 193 7.86 -5.20 23.56
C ARG A 193 7.70 -6.71 23.34
N LEU A 194 6.99 -7.12 22.28
CA LEU A 194 6.78 -8.54 21.95
C LEU A 194 8.11 -9.28 21.77
N VAL A 195 9.08 -8.67 21.10
CA VAL A 195 10.38 -9.30 20.85
C VAL A 195 11.23 -9.35 22.11
N THR A 196 11.25 -8.27 22.91
CA THR A 196 11.89 -8.28 24.23
C THR A 196 11.31 -9.37 25.13
N ASP A 197 9.99 -9.50 25.21
CA ASP A 197 9.33 -10.57 25.98
C ASP A 197 9.76 -11.96 25.48
N CYS A 198 9.81 -12.16 24.16
CA CYS A 198 10.24 -13.44 23.58
C CYS A 198 11.70 -13.76 23.91
N TYR A 199 12.57 -12.75 24.00
CA TYR A 199 13.95 -12.91 24.42
C TYR A 199 14.04 -13.28 25.91
N GLU A 200 13.38 -12.52 26.79
CA GLU A 200 13.42 -12.74 28.24
C GLU A 200 12.85 -14.10 28.65
N THR A 201 11.85 -14.59 27.92
CA THR A 201 11.23 -15.91 28.15
C THR A 201 11.93 -17.06 27.43
N GLY A 202 13.01 -16.79 26.67
CA GLY A 202 13.71 -17.83 25.92
C GLY A 202 12.88 -18.47 24.79
N THR A 203 11.90 -17.75 24.26
CA THR A 203 10.99 -18.27 23.22
C THR A 203 11.78 -18.63 21.95
N PRO A 204 11.64 -19.86 21.42
CA PRO A 204 12.39 -20.29 20.24
C PRO A 204 11.97 -19.52 18.98
N LEU A 205 12.89 -19.40 18.01
CA LEU A 205 12.70 -18.52 16.85
C LEU A 205 11.48 -18.93 16.00
N PHE A 206 11.23 -20.24 15.88
CA PHE A 206 10.08 -20.78 15.15
C PHE A 206 8.72 -20.39 15.76
N LYS A 207 8.67 -19.93 17.01
CA LYS A 207 7.46 -19.34 17.63
C LYS A 207 7.49 -17.80 17.56
N CYS A 208 8.66 -17.19 17.73
CA CYS A 208 8.84 -15.74 17.67
C CYS A 208 8.47 -15.15 16.30
N VAL A 209 8.97 -15.75 15.20
CA VAL A 209 8.75 -15.24 13.84
C VAL A 209 7.25 -15.19 13.46
N PRO A 210 6.45 -16.25 13.70
CA PRO A 210 5.00 -16.18 13.49
C PRO A 210 4.30 -15.11 14.34
N MET A 211 4.73 -14.90 15.59
CA MET A 211 4.14 -13.86 16.45
C MET A 211 4.44 -12.45 15.94
N VAL A 212 5.69 -12.20 15.53
CA VAL A 212 6.12 -10.92 14.92
C VAL A 212 5.35 -10.66 13.62
N THR A 213 5.21 -11.68 12.79
CA THR A 213 4.43 -11.57 11.54
C THR A 213 2.96 -11.34 11.84
N ALA A 214 2.41 -12.00 12.86
CA ALA A 214 1.02 -11.83 13.25
C ALA A 214 0.73 -10.40 13.75
N ASP A 215 1.60 -9.82 14.59
CA ASP A 215 1.41 -8.45 15.07
C ASP A 215 1.41 -7.44 13.91
N LEU A 216 2.25 -7.68 12.91
CA LEU A 216 2.42 -6.76 11.79
C LEU A 216 1.50 -6.98 10.62
N GLY A 217 1.05 -8.20 10.35
CA GLY A 217 0.40 -8.54 9.08
C GLY A 217 -0.98 -9.17 9.21
N ALA A 218 -1.33 -9.74 10.37
CA ALA A 218 -2.46 -10.67 10.46
C ALA A 218 -3.81 -10.09 10.02
N SER A 219 -4.10 -8.82 10.29
CA SER A 219 -5.37 -8.21 9.86
C SER A 219 -5.52 -8.11 8.35
N GLY A 220 -4.44 -7.77 7.65
CA GLY A 220 -4.39 -7.74 6.18
C GLY A 220 -4.41 -9.15 5.60
N LEU A 221 -3.66 -10.08 6.20
CA LEU A 221 -3.65 -11.49 5.80
C LEU A 221 -5.04 -12.13 5.93
N MET A 222 -5.73 -11.87 7.04
CA MET A 222 -7.09 -12.32 7.28
C MET A 222 -8.05 -11.75 6.23
N LEU A 223 -7.96 -10.46 5.92
CA LEU A 223 -8.80 -9.84 4.89
C LEU A 223 -8.59 -10.50 3.52
N VAL A 224 -7.34 -10.76 3.14
CA VAL A 224 -7.01 -11.45 1.88
C VAL A 224 -7.53 -12.89 1.88
N PHE A 225 -7.33 -13.63 2.97
CA PHE A 225 -7.83 -14.99 3.12
C PHE A 225 -9.34 -15.06 3.00
N LEU A 226 -10.07 -14.22 3.73
CA LEU A 226 -11.53 -14.14 3.65
C LEU A 226 -11.99 -13.76 2.24
N SER A 227 -11.28 -12.83 1.58
CA SER A 227 -11.59 -12.41 0.21
C SER A 227 -11.46 -13.55 -0.79
N HIS A 228 -10.47 -14.44 -0.59
CA HIS A 228 -10.30 -15.65 -1.38
C HIS A 228 -11.43 -16.64 -1.11
N LEU A 229 -11.76 -16.89 0.16
CA LEU A 229 -12.88 -17.77 0.53
C LEU A 229 -14.22 -17.29 -0.03
N ASP A 230 -14.50 -15.98 -0.01
CA ASP A 230 -15.75 -15.43 -0.55
C ASP A 230 -15.82 -15.56 -2.08
N ALA A 231 -14.69 -15.37 -2.77
CA ALA A 231 -14.65 -15.42 -4.23
C ALA A 231 -14.56 -16.84 -4.80
N HIS A 232 -13.95 -17.77 -4.08
CA HIS A 232 -13.54 -19.07 -4.60
C HIS A 232 -13.86 -20.27 -3.67
N GLY A 233 -14.45 -20.03 -2.50
CA GLY A 233 -14.72 -21.08 -1.52
C GLY A 233 -13.42 -21.76 -1.04
N PHE A 234 -13.47 -23.08 -0.85
CA PHE A 234 -12.33 -23.87 -0.39
C PHE A 234 -11.43 -24.38 -1.53
N SER A 235 -11.60 -23.88 -2.76
CA SER A 235 -10.74 -24.32 -3.87
C SER A 235 -9.31 -23.84 -3.66
N LEU A 236 -8.35 -24.74 -3.89
CA LEU A 236 -6.93 -24.41 -3.93
C LEU A 236 -6.66 -23.29 -4.96
N PRO A 237 -5.63 -22.45 -4.75
CA PRO A 237 -5.26 -21.42 -5.71
C PRO A 237 -4.91 -22.06 -7.07
N THR A 238 -5.74 -21.86 -8.09
CA THR A 238 -5.52 -22.38 -9.45
C THR A 238 -5.11 -21.29 -10.44
N HIS A 239 -5.29 -20.01 -10.09
CA HIS A 239 -4.97 -18.88 -10.96
C HIS A 239 -3.78 -18.05 -10.47
N PHE A 240 -3.01 -17.52 -11.41
CA PHE A 240 -1.82 -16.70 -11.18
C PHE A 240 -2.08 -15.50 -10.24
N ALA A 241 -3.25 -14.85 -10.35
CA ALA A 241 -3.65 -13.75 -9.45
C ALA A 241 -3.84 -14.18 -7.98
N GLN A 242 -4.12 -15.46 -7.71
CA GLN A 242 -4.21 -16.01 -6.36
C GLN A 242 -2.81 -16.33 -5.80
N VAL A 243 -1.91 -16.81 -6.67
CA VAL A 243 -0.49 -17.02 -6.35
C VAL A 243 0.21 -15.70 -6.06
N GLU A 244 -0.11 -14.63 -6.78
CA GLU A 244 0.44 -13.29 -6.56
C GLU A 244 0.14 -12.77 -5.14
N ARG A 245 -1.06 -13.01 -4.62
CA ARG A 245 -1.40 -12.65 -3.24
C ARG A 245 -0.62 -13.46 -2.23
N VAL A 246 -0.47 -14.77 -2.43
CA VAL A 246 0.38 -15.64 -1.57
C VAL A 246 1.85 -15.23 -1.66
N TYR A 247 2.31 -14.79 -2.83
CA TYR A 247 3.65 -14.28 -3.05
C TYR A 247 3.89 -12.98 -2.27
N VAL A 248 2.94 -12.04 -2.28
CA VAL A 248 3.00 -10.83 -1.43
C VAL A 248 3.02 -11.19 0.06
N MET A 249 2.27 -12.23 0.48
CA MET A 249 2.34 -12.74 1.85
C MET A 249 3.70 -13.33 2.21
N ALA A 250 4.29 -14.10 1.29
CA ALA A 250 5.63 -14.68 1.45
C ALA A 250 6.70 -13.58 1.49
N GLN A 251 6.58 -12.53 0.68
CA GLN A 251 7.48 -11.38 0.72
C GLN A 251 7.43 -10.66 2.07
N HIS A 252 6.24 -10.47 2.66
CA HIS A 252 6.13 -9.91 4.01
C HIS A 252 6.80 -10.81 5.05
N LEU A 253 6.61 -12.14 4.99
CA LEU A 253 7.30 -13.09 5.87
C LEU A 253 8.83 -13.01 5.72
N VAL A 254 9.33 -12.94 4.48
CA VAL A 254 10.77 -12.85 4.15
C VAL A 254 11.38 -11.54 4.62
N VAL A 255 10.64 -10.41 4.57
CA VAL A 255 11.11 -9.13 5.12
C VAL A 255 11.08 -9.12 6.65
N MET A 256 10.10 -9.80 7.25
CA MET A 256 9.95 -9.81 8.71
C MET A 256 10.91 -10.77 9.44
N GLY A 257 11.29 -11.87 8.80
CA GLY A 257 12.25 -12.83 9.34
C GLY A 257 13.59 -12.19 9.76
N PRO A 258 14.27 -11.44 8.88
CA PRO A 258 15.50 -10.71 9.18
C PRO A 258 15.36 -9.69 10.31
N ILE A 259 14.25 -8.96 10.39
CA ILE A 259 14.01 -8.00 11.48
C ILE A 259 13.90 -8.72 12.83
N ALA A 260 13.14 -9.82 12.87
CA ALA A 260 13.03 -10.66 14.06
C ALA A 260 14.37 -11.34 14.41
N LEU A 261 15.16 -11.72 13.40
CA LEU A 261 16.50 -12.29 13.56
C LEU A 261 17.49 -11.26 14.10
N ILE A 262 17.53 -10.02 13.58
CA ILE A 262 18.43 -8.96 14.06
C ILE A 262 18.16 -8.66 15.54
N TRP A 263 16.90 -8.54 15.93
CA TRP A 263 16.56 -8.31 17.33
C TRP A 263 16.79 -9.52 18.26
N LYS A 264 16.77 -10.75 17.72
CA LYS A 264 16.95 -11.95 18.54
C LYS A 264 18.40 -12.43 18.62
N LEU A 265 19.14 -12.33 17.51
CA LEU A 265 20.51 -12.85 17.38
C LEU A 265 21.54 -11.99 18.08
N GLU A 266 21.29 -10.69 18.17
CA GLU A 266 22.10 -9.87 19.05
C GLU A 266 21.52 -9.94 20.45
N GLU A 267 22.39 -10.09 21.45
CA GLU A 267 22.09 -9.83 22.85
C GLU A 267 21.72 -8.35 22.99
N SER A 268 20.57 -7.93 22.44
CA SER A 268 20.22 -6.54 22.12
C SER A 268 19.99 -5.67 23.36
N LYS A 269 20.21 -6.22 24.55
CA LYS A 269 20.40 -5.46 25.78
C LYS A 269 21.79 -4.77 25.84
N PHE A 270 22.75 -5.15 25.00
CA PHE A 270 24.15 -4.69 25.09
C PHE A 270 24.61 -3.73 23.98
N ASN A 271 23.86 -3.51 22.90
CA ASN A 271 24.24 -2.53 21.86
C ASN A 271 23.06 -1.60 21.48
N ALA A 272 23.10 -0.38 22.00
CA ALA A 272 22.11 0.67 21.73
C ALA A 272 21.97 0.97 20.22
N THR A 273 23.04 0.81 19.45
CA THR A 273 23.07 1.06 18.01
C THR A 273 22.17 0.08 17.25
N THR A 274 22.21 -1.21 17.62
CA THR A 274 21.41 -2.24 16.95
C THR A 274 19.93 -2.09 17.30
N ALA A 275 19.62 -1.78 18.55
CA ALA A 275 18.25 -1.50 18.97
C ALA A 275 17.65 -0.33 18.17
N MET A 276 18.44 0.74 17.95
CA MET A 276 18.07 1.87 17.11
C MET A 276 17.86 1.47 15.65
N ILE A 277 18.77 0.69 15.05
CA ILE A 277 18.65 0.22 13.65
C ILE A 277 17.39 -0.62 13.45
N ALA A 278 17.18 -1.61 14.32
CA ALA A 278 16.03 -2.51 14.21
C ALA A 278 14.71 -1.78 14.51
N GLY A 279 14.68 -0.86 15.48
CA GLY A 279 13.55 0.05 15.71
C GLY A 279 13.25 0.93 14.49
N GLY A 280 14.29 1.46 13.84
CA GLY A 280 14.18 2.22 12.60
C GLY A 280 13.64 1.41 11.43
N LEU A 281 14.11 0.18 11.24
CA LEU A 281 13.59 -0.72 10.19
C LEU A 281 12.11 -1.07 10.39
N VAL A 282 11.68 -1.29 11.63
CA VAL A 282 10.27 -1.55 11.95
C VAL A 282 9.41 -0.32 11.76
N LEU A 283 9.89 0.85 12.19
CA LEU A 283 9.20 2.11 11.95
C LEU A 283 9.06 2.37 10.46
N PHE A 284 10.12 2.18 9.67
CA PHE A 284 10.10 2.27 8.23
C PHE A 284 9.04 1.34 7.62
N TYR A 285 9.05 0.06 8.00
CA TYR A 285 8.05 -0.91 7.54
C TYR A 285 6.62 -0.46 7.87
N ASN A 286 6.36 0.00 9.10
CA ASN A 286 5.03 0.45 9.51
C ASN A 286 4.60 1.72 8.76
N LEU A 287 5.51 2.68 8.55
CA LEU A 287 5.24 3.89 7.78
C LEU A 287 4.88 3.54 6.33
N VAL A 288 5.66 2.69 5.66
CA VAL A 288 5.34 2.19 4.32
C VAL A 288 3.97 1.51 4.34
N LYS A 289 3.74 0.59 5.27
CA LYS A 289 2.52 -0.20 5.33
C LYS A 289 1.26 0.65 5.50
N TYR A 290 1.28 1.62 6.41
CA TYR A 290 0.07 2.38 6.75
C TYR A 290 -0.06 3.67 5.95
N CYS A 291 1.03 4.42 5.75
CA CYS A 291 1.01 5.75 5.17
C CYS A 291 1.03 5.76 3.64
N TRP A 292 1.45 4.68 2.97
CA TRP A 292 1.54 4.65 1.52
C TRP A 292 0.19 4.92 0.84
N LEU A 293 -0.85 4.16 1.20
CA LEU A 293 -2.17 4.26 0.57
C LEU A 293 -2.81 5.66 0.66
N PRO A 294 -2.87 6.34 1.82
CA PRO A 294 -3.43 7.69 1.88
C PRO A 294 -2.57 8.70 1.10
N ILE A 295 -1.24 8.60 1.16
CA ILE A 295 -0.34 9.50 0.42
C ILE A 295 -0.53 9.35 -1.09
N ASP A 296 -0.60 8.11 -1.59
CA ASP A 296 -0.88 7.80 -3.00
C ASP A 296 -2.27 8.32 -3.44
N TYR A 297 -3.28 8.17 -2.58
CA TYR A 297 -4.63 8.69 -2.83
C TYR A 297 -4.65 10.21 -3.00
N PHE A 298 -4.06 10.97 -2.06
CA PHE A 298 -4.06 12.44 -2.13
C PHE A 298 -3.20 12.98 -3.26
N LEU A 299 -2.05 12.36 -3.53
CA LEU A 299 -1.18 12.76 -4.63
C LEU A 299 -1.77 12.43 -6.01
N THR A 300 -2.67 11.45 -6.08
CA THR A 300 -3.42 11.14 -7.31
C THR A 300 -4.66 12.02 -7.46
N GLN A 301 -5.35 12.40 -6.37
CA GLN A 301 -6.48 13.33 -6.43
C GLN A 301 -6.06 14.76 -6.75
N SER A 302 -4.96 15.26 -6.17
CA SER A 302 -4.43 16.60 -6.47
C SER A 302 -4.17 16.79 -7.97
N LYS A 303 -3.84 15.72 -8.69
CA LYS A 303 -3.57 15.74 -10.14
C LYS A 303 -4.82 15.73 -11.03
N LYS A 304 -6.03 15.63 -10.46
CA LYS A 304 -7.29 15.75 -11.22
C LYS A 304 -7.84 17.19 -11.21
N ILE A 305 -7.21 18.09 -10.46
CA ILE A 305 -7.65 19.48 -10.26
C ILE A 305 -6.80 20.46 -11.10
N ASP A 306 -5.70 19.98 -11.70
CA ASP A 306 -4.86 20.70 -12.67
C ASP A 306 -5.14 20.21 -14.11
#